data_AF-A0A5C3P3V3-F1
#
_entry.id   AF-A0A5C3P3V3-F1
#
_cell.length_a   1.000
_cell.length_b   1.000
_cell.length_c   1.000
_cell.angle_alpha   90.00
_cell.angle_beta   90.00
_cell.angle_gamma   90.00
#
_symmetry.space_group_name_H-M   'P 1'
#
loop_
_entity.id
_entity.type
_entity.pdbx_description
1 polymer ?
#
loop_
_entity_poly.entity_id
_entity_poly.type
_entity_poly.pdbx_seq_one_letter_code
_entity_poly.pdbx_strand_id
1 'polypeptide(L)'
;VLSHEAAHQVKQLGLENDLIERVKNDPYFDPIKGQLDALLDPKSFIGRAPEQVDRFLAEWVRPALADAELQSALGKASKAELNV
;
A
#
# COMPACT_ATOMS: atom_id res chain seq x y z
N VAL A 1 -3.75 5.22 -25.75
CA VAL A 1 -2.60 6.03 -26.23
C VAL A 1 -1.89 6.69 -25.05
N LEU A 2 -2.56 7.53 -24.25
CA LEU A 2 -1.95 8.24 -23.09
C LEU A 2 -1.19 7.34 -22.09
N SER A 3 -1.71 6.15 -21.76
CA SER A 3 -1.03 5.21 -20.84
C SER A 3 0.30 4.68 -21.37
N HIS A 4 0.44 4.56 -22.70
CA HIS A 4 1.68 4.09 -23.32
C HIS A 4 2.72 5.21 -23.40
N GLU A 5 2.27 6.44 -23.61
CA GLU A 5 3.13 7.63 -23.59
C GLU A 5 3.70 7.88 -22.19
N ALA A 6 2.86 7.81 -21.15
CA ALA A 6 3.31 7.92 -19.76
C ALA A 6 4.28 6.78 -19.41
N ALA A 7 4.01 5.54 -19.87
CA ALA A 7 4.93 4.44 -19.69
C ALA A 7 6.28 4.67 -20.40
N HIS A 8 6.29 5.36 -21.55
CA HIS A 8 7.52 5.73 -22.25
C HIS A 8 8.33 6.75 -21.44
N GLN A 9 7.69 7.78 -20.87
CA GLN A 9 8.36 8.77 -19.99
C GLN A 9 9.11 8.09 -18.84
N VAL A 10 8.45 7.14 -18.17
CA VAL A 10 9.06 6.41 -17.05
C VAL A 10 10.16 5.46 -17.54
N LYS A 11 9.83 4.59 -18.51
CA LYS A 11 10.70 3.46 -18.85
C LYS A 11 11.89 3.83 -19.72
N GLN A 12 11.74 4.79 -20.62
CA GLN A 12 12.77 5.14 -21.60
C GLN A 12 13.53 6.40 -21.19
N LEU A 13 12.87 7.34 -20.52
CA LEU A 13 13.45 8.62 -20.16
C LEU A 13 13.79 8.73 -18.66
N GLY A 14 13.33 7.79 -17.82
CA GLY A 14 13.58 7.81 -16.38
C GLY A 14 12.87 8.96 -15.66
N LEU A 15 11.82 9.51 -16.26
CA LEU A 15 11.04 10.62 -15.72
C LEU A 15 9.87 10.13 -14.86
N GLU A 16 9.18 11.06 -14.21
CA GLU A 16 7.98 10.74 -13.43
C GLU A 16 6.81 10.29 -14.32
N ASN A 17 5.84 9.60 -13.71
CA ASN A 17 4.64 9.16 -14.40
C ASN A 17 3.61 10.29 -14.48
N ASP A 18 3.39 10.80 -15.68
CA ASP A 18 2.51 11.94 -15.98
C ASP A 18 1.09 11.55 -16.45
N LEU A 19 0.68 10.28 -16.28
CA LEU A 19 -0.59 9.78 -16.81
C LEU A 19 -1.81 10.57 -16.32
N ILE A 20 -1.85 10.88 -15.03
CA ILE A 20 -3.00 11.58 -14.44
C ILE A 20 -3.09 13.02 -14.96
N GLU A 21 -1.95 13.66 -15.21
CA GLU A 21 -1.89 15.01 -15.78
C GLU A 21 -2.39 15.01 -17.21
N ARG A 22 -1.99 14.01 -18.02
CA ARG A 22 -2.52 13.80 -19.37
C ARG A 22 -4.03 13.62 -19.37
N VAL A 23 -4.56 12.78 -18.46
CA VAL A 23 -6.00 12.54 -18.31
C VAL A 23 -6.75 13.81 -17.89
N LYS A 24 -6.20 14.63 -16.98
CA LYS A 24 -6.79 15.91 -16.56
C LYS A 24 -6.84 16.93 -17.71
N ASN A 25 -5.90 16.88 -18.64
CA ASN A 25 -5.81 17.84 -19.75
C ASN A 25 -6.56 17.40 -21.01
N ASP A 26 -6.93 16.13 -21.15
CA ASP A 26 -7.64 15.62 -22.32
C ASP A 26 -9.17 15.84 -22.20
N PRO A 27 -9.84 16.54 -23.15
CA PRO A 27 -11.28 16.80 -23.14
C PRO A 27 -12.14 15.53 -23.12
N TYR A 28 -11.64 14.40 -23.62
CA TYR A 28 -12.36 13.13 -23.60
C TYR A 28 -12.78 12.72 -22.18
N PHE A 29 -12.00 13.08 -21.17
CA PHE A 29 -12.24 12.71 -19.77
C PHE A 29 -13.04 13.75 -18.97
N ASP A 30 -13.49 14.86 -19.59
CA ASP A 30 -14.27 15.91 -18.92
C ASP A 30 -15.39 15.37 -17.99
N PRO A 31 -16.16 14.32 -18.35
CA PRO A 31 -17.20 13.78 -17.49
C PRO A 31 -16.72 13.20 -16.14
N ILE A 32 -15.44 12.78 -16.05
CA ILE A 32 -14.89 12.12 -14.86
C ILE A 32 -13.87 12.98 -14.09
N LYS A 33 -13.44 14.13 -14.64
CA LYS A 33 -12.36 14.94 -14.04
C LYS A 33 -12.62 15.31 -12.58
N GLY A 34 -13.86 15.66 -12.23
CA GLY A 34 -14.27 15.98 -10.86
C GLY A 34 -14.26 14.80 -9.89
N GLN A 35 -14.09 13.57 -10.38
CA GLN A 35 -14.06 12.34 -9.58
C GLN A 35 -12.67 11.75 -9.43
N LEU A 36 -11.67 12.28 -10.18
CA LEU A 36 -10.33 11.68 -10.24
C LEU A 36 -9.66 11.57 -8.88
N ASP A 37 -9.78 12.58 -8.02
CA ASP A 37 -9.14 12.55 -6.69
C ASP A 37 -9.73 11.44 -5.80
N ALA A 38 -11.05 11.20 -5.89
CA ALA A 38 -11.70 10.12 -5.16
C ALA A 38 -11.35 8.74 -5.75
N LEU A 39 -11.30 8.63 -7.08
CA LEU A 39 -10.92 7.41 -7.79
C LEU A 39 -9.46 7.01 -7.52
N LEU A 40 -8.60 7.96 -7.17
CA LEU A 40 -7.18 7.75 -6.90
C LEU A 40 -6.84 7.64 -5.41
N ASP A 41 -7.84 7.62 -4.51
CA ASP A 41 -7.59 7.41 -3.09
C ASP A 41 -6.96 6.02 -2.86
N PRO A 42 -5.69 5.93 -2.41
CA PRO A 42 -5.00 4.66 -2.20
C PRO A 42 -5.74 3.73 -1.23
N LYS A 43 -6.51 4.28 -0.28
CA LYS A 43 -7.29 3.49 0.69
C LYS A 43 -8.38 2.66 0.03
N SER A 44 -8.86 3.07 -1.14
CA SER A 44 -9.84 2.30 -1.91
C SER A 44 -9.23 1.08 -2.61
N PHE A 45 -7.90 0.99 -2.72
CA PHE A 45 -7.19 -0.07 -3.44
C PHE A 45 -6.65 -1.19 -2.54
N ILE A 46 -6.79 -1.08 -1.22
CA ILE A 46 -6.25 -2.06 -0.26
C ILE A 46 -7.25 -3.14 0.15
N GLY A 47 -8.49 -3.08 -0.37
CA GLY A 47 -9.52 -4.08 -0.12
C GLY A 47 -9.76 -4.30 1.38
N ARG A 48 -9.69 -5.56 1.82
CA ARG A 48 -9.88 -5.96 3.23
C ARG A 48 -8.57 -6.20 3.98
N ALA A 49 -7.45 -5.68 3.48
CA ALA A 49 -6.15 -5.92 4.11
C ALA A 49 -6.12 -5.54 5.60
N PRO A 50 -6.69 -4.39 6.04
CA PRO A 50 -6.71 -4.04 7.46
C PRO A 50 -7.47 -5.08 8.31
N GLU A 51 -8.68 -5.45 7.91
CA GLU A 51 -9.51 -6.40 8.65
C GLU A 51 -8.91 -7.81 8.65
N GLN A 52 -8.25 -8.19 7.54
CA GLN A 52 -7.53 -9.46 7.45
C GLN A 52 -6.37 -9.51 8.45
N VAL A 53 -5.58 -8.45 8.57
CA VAL A 53 -4.48 -8.37 9.53
C VAL A 53 -5.00 -8.36 10.96
N ASP A 54 -6.00 -7.53 11.27
CA ASP A 54 -6.57 -7.44 12.61
C ASP A 54 -7.12 -8.80 13.07
N ARG A 55 -7.86 -9.46 12.19
CA ARG A 55 -8.40 -10.80 12.45
C ARG A 55 -7.29 -11.83 12.64
N PHE A 56 -6.29 -11.84 11.76
CA PHE A 56 -5.16 -12.77 11.88
C PHE A 56 -4.40 -12.59 13.19
N LEU A 57 -4.11 -11.34 13.56
CA LEU A 57 -3.46 -11.02 14.83
C LEU A 57 -4.29 -11.50 16.03
N ALA A 58 -5.60 -11.27 16.00
CA ALA A 58 -6.50 -11.62 17.09
C ALA A 58 -6.73 -13.13 17.24
N GLU A 59 -7.02 -13.83 16.13
CA GLU A 59 -7.45 -15.23 16.14
C GLU A 59 -6.29 -16.23 16.10
N TRP A 60 -5.12 -15.84 15.58
CA TRP A 60 -4.01 -16.77 15.33
C TRP A 60 -2.75 -16.38 16.09
N VAL A 61 -2.30 -15.13 15.96
CA VAL A 61 -1.03 -14.70 16.56
C VAL A 61 -1.13 -14.58 18.07
N ARG A 62 -2.11 -13.85 18.59
CA ARG A 62 -2.28 -13.68 20.05
C ARG A 62 -2.44 -15.03 20.77
N PRO A 63 -3.27 -15.98 20.30
CA PRO A 63 -3.36 -17.30 20.93
C PRO A 63 -2.06 -18.11 20.84
N ALA A 64 -1.36 -18.07 19.70
CA ALA A 64 -0.09 -18.78 19.55
C ALA A 64 1.00 -18.26 20.51
N LEU A 65 0.94 -16.97 20.86
CA LEU A 65 1.87 -16.34 21.80
C LEU A 65 1.37 -16.36 23.26
N ALA A 66 0.20 -16.93 23.57
CA ALA A 66 -0.41 -16.84 24.90
C ALA A 66 0.33 -17.66 25.98
N ASP A 67 1.29 -18.50 25.60
CA ASP A 67 2.12 -19.26 26.53
C ASP A 67 2.89 -18.32 27.49
N ALA A 68 2.88 -18.67 28.78
CA ALA A 68 3.44 -17.81 29.83
C ALA A 68 4.97 -17.67 29.74
N GLU A 69 5.67 -18.71 29.27
CA GLU A 69 7.11 -18.63 29.06
C GLU A 69 7.43 -17.72 27.87
N LEU A 70 6.66 -17.81 26.78
CA LEU A 70 6.79 -16.92 25.63
C LEU A 70 6.47 -15.46 26.00
N GLN A 71 5.41 -15.20 26.76
CA GLN A 71 5.07 -13.85 27.22
C GLN A 71 6.17 -13.26 28.13
N SER A 72 6.71 -14.08 29.03
CA SER A 72 7.85 -13.70 29.89
C SER A 72 9.10 -13.39 29.08
N ALA A 73 9.40 -14.21 28.06
CA ALA A 73 10.52 -14.00 27.15
C ALA A 73 10.36 -12.70 26.34
N LEU A 74 9.16 -12.44 25.80
CA LEU A 74 8.86 -11.21 25.06
C LEU A 74 8.95 -9.97 25.96
N GLY A 75 8.48 -10.03 27.21
CA GLY A 75 8.57 -8.92 28.17
C GLY A 75 10.00 -8.61 28.61
N LYS A 76 10.93 -9.57 28.50
CA LYS A 76 12.36 -9.41 28.79
C LYS A 76 13.20 -9.19 27.54
N ALA A 77 12.62 -9.33 26.35
CA ALA A 77 13.35 -9.24 25.10
C ALA A 77 13.90 -7.81 24.91
N SER A 78 15.21 -7.72 24.71
CA SER A 78 15.90 -6.49 24.31
C SER A 78 16.16 -6.49 22.81
N LYS A 79 16.77 -5.40 22.32
CA LYS A 79 17.24 -5.30 20.93
C LYS A 79 18.12 -6.53 20.61
N ALA A 80 17.81 -7.22 19.52
CA ALA A 80 18.64 -8.33 19.06
C ALA A 80 20.02 -7.79 18.63
N GLU A 81 21.07 -8.22 19.32
CA GLU A 81 22.45 -7.91 18.93
C GLU A 81 22.92 -8.93 17.89
N LEU A 82 23.37 -8.41 16.75
CA LEU A 82 24.05 -9.18 15.71
C LEU A 82 25.54 -8.99 15.93
N ASN A 83 26.24 -10.05 16.36
CA ASN A 83 27.69 -10.08 16.29
C ASN A 83 28.07 -10.27 14.82
N VAL A 84 28.44 -9.18 14.15
CA VAL A 84 29.14 -9.19 12.86
C VAL A 84 30.63 -9.28 13.11
#